data_AF-A0AAD7HNP5-F1
#
_entry.id   AF-A0AAD7HNP5-F1
#
_cell.length_a   1.000
_cell.length_b   1.000
_cell.length_c   1.000
_cell.angle_alpha   90.00
_cell.angle_beta   90.00
_cell.angle_gamma   90.00
#
_symmetry.space_group_name_H-M   'P 1'
#
loop_
_entity.id
_entity.type
_entity.pdbx_description
1 polymer ?
#
loop_
_entity_poly.entity_id
_entity_poly.type
_entity_poly.pdbx_seq_one_letter_code
_entity_poly.pdbx_strand_id
1 'polypeptide(L)'
;MSCMRYAAIFCVSSHVPTTVLKAARRYETNRAESQRTQREEQRNVLAEVTNILSGSGKAGDEKDKAEDDLRFIQAAGKKFVATFMLWLPAGWEEEVWKAKEDEDFSVLDRSGKDEQPFNKIQGALADIYAVIPEEYQDPEDFKGWIPAASHGLQFTSGMNDQRSFTVMRLRHHPDLWDCTTAQLSSQQERRQFRDLIGYQVKSKKPNEYYYDTMNVPVLHADYQGKHDPRKIFLGPLLFIVHLIDFLEFNFLFTVLKIHAAITLGPVAAAAIKANRVPPKLRWILSVDETFLPTGSVSAIEWQADFKFYLQILTEGLLKKKPSILNIFRVWDNKFYPNSDESLAGGVDSNDEAEQGRQAALEEMNAEESADDSNED
;
A
#
# COMPACT_ATOMS: atom_id res chain seq x y z
N MET A 1 36.04 -22.82 -42.58
CA MET A 1 37.44 -22.38 -42.41
C MET A 1 37.43 -21.12 -41.53
N SER A 2 38.35 -21.04 -40.56
CA SER A 2 38.54 -19.97 -39.54
C SER A 2 37.39 -19.84 -38.52
N CYS A 3 37.52 -20.13 -37.22
CA CYS A 3 38.63 -20.07 -36.25
C CYS A 3 39.19 -18.66 -36.02
N MET A 4 38.77 -18.00 -34.93
CA MET A 4 39.57 -17.22 -33.95
C MET A 4 38.62 -16.43 -33.03
N ARG A 5 38.55 -16.77 -31.73
CA ARG A 5 39.27 -16.17 -30.57
C ARG A 5 38.39 -15.17 -29.82
N TYR A 6 37.96 -15.53 -28.62
CA TYR A 6 38.32 -14.83 -27.39
C TYR A 6 38.16 -15.78 -26.21
N ALA A 7 39.29 -16.30 -25.75
CA ALA A 7 39.44 -16.87 -24.42
C ALA A 7 40.44 -15.98 -23.69
N ALA A 8 40.01 -15.36 -22.59
CA ALA A 8 40.89 -14.87 -21.53
C ALA A 8 40.11 -14.91 -20.21
N ILE A 9 40.37 -15.94 -19.41
CA ILE A 9 41.03 -15.86 -18.09
C ILE A 9 40.08 -15.41 -16.98
N PHE A 10 39.57 -16.39 -16.23
CA PHE A 10 39.52 -16.34 -14.76
C PHE A 10 39.50 -17.79 -14.24
N CYS A 11 40.68 -18.40 -14.16
CA CYS A 11 40.90 -19.57 -13.30
C CYS A 11 41.24 -19.04 -11.91
N VAL A 12 40.22 -18.85 -11.06
CA VAL A 12 40.40 -18.73 -9.61
C VAL A 12 39.91 -20.02 -9.00
N SER A 13 40.87 -20.90 -8.73
CA SER A 13 40.71 -21.98 -7.76
C SER A 13 40.47 -21.35 -6.39
N SER A 14 39.20 -21.13 -6.05
CA SER A 14 38.78 -20.89 -4.67
C SER A 14 38.12 -22.17 -4.18
N HIS A 15 38.76 -22.84 -3.23
CA HIS A 15 38.08 -23.83 -2.41
C HIS A 15 36.94 -23.10 -1.70
N VAL A 16 35.73 -23.21 -2.24
CA VAL A 16 34.52 -22.75 -1.55
C VAL A 16 34.47 -23.55 -0.25
N PRO A 17 34.53 -22.90 0.93
CA PRO A 17 34.53 -23.60 2.21
C PRO A 17 33.33 -24.55 2.27
N THR A 18 33.54 -25.78 2.70
CA THR A 18 32.49 -26.82 2.79
C THR A 18 31.29 -26.37 3.62
N THR A 19 31.49 -25.40 4.51
CA THR A 19 30.45 -24.70 5.28
C THR A 19 29.54 -23.82 4.41
N VAL A 20 30.08 -23.09 3.43
CA VAL A 20 29.33 -22.25 2.48
C VAL A 20 28.48 -23.12 1.54
N LEU A 21 29.05 -24.22 1.04
CA LEU A 21 28.30 -25.19 0.21
C LEU A 21 27.18 -25.88 1.00
N LYS A 22 27.38 -26.17 2.29
CA LYS A 22 26.34 -26.71 3.17
C LYS A 22 25.23 -25.68 3.46
N ALA A 23 25.58 -24.41 3.64
CA ALA A 23 24.62 -23.33 3.85
C ALA A 23 23.77 -23.08 2.61
N ALA A 24 24.37 -23.03 1.42
CA ALA A 24 23.67 -22.88 0.15
C ALA A 24 22.69 -24.04 -0.11
N ARG A 25 23.11 -25.29 0.14
CA ARG A 25 22.21 -26.45 0.02
C ARG A 25 21.05 -26.42 1.01
N ARG A 26 21.27 -25.96 2.25
CA ARG A 26 20.18 -25.79 3.23
C ARG A 26 19.20 -24.70 2.79
N TYR A 27 19.70 -23.60 2.26
CA TYR A 27 18.85 -22.52 1.72
C TYR A 27 18.00 -23.00 0.54
N GLU A 28 18.60 -23.72 -0.42
CA GLU A 28 17.85 -24.30 -1.55
C GLU A 28 16.82 -25.33 -1.10
N THR A 29 17.16 -26.17 -0.10
CA THR A 29 16.23 -27.16 0.47
C THR A 29 15.05 -26.46 1.15
N ASN A 30 15.31 -25.47 2.01
CA ASN A 30 14.25 -24.71 2.68
C ASN A 30 13.38 -23.93 1.69
N ARG A 31 13.98 -23.34 0.65
CA ARG A 31 13.25 -22.66 -0.43
C ARG A 31 12.35 -23.63 -1.20
N ALA A 32 12.86 -24.81 -1.53
CA ALA A 32 12.09 -25.85 -2.22
C ALA A 32 10.95 -26.40 -1.34
N GLU A 33 11.19 -26.56 -0.05
CA GLU A 33 10.19 -27.01 0.93
C GLU A 33 9.09 -25.95 1.13
N SER A 34 9.44 -24.68 1.31
CA SER A 34 8.45 -23.59 1.35
C SER A 34 7.63 -23.49 0.05
N GLN A 35 8.26 -23.66 -1.11
CA GLN A 35 7.54 -23.70 -2.39
C GLN A 35 6.63 -24.92 -2.51
N ARG A 36 7.02 -26.06 -1.94
CA ARG A 36 6.20 -27.27 -1.91
C ARG A 36 4.99 -27.09 -1.00
N THR A 37 5.18 -26.59 0.22
CA THR A 37 4.09 -26.28 1.15
C THR A 37 3.12 -25.27 0.54
N GLN A 38 3.63 -24.22 -0.10
CA GLN A 38 2.81 -23.23 -0.79
C GLN A 38 2.02 -23.83 -1.96
N ARG A 39 2.61 -24.73 -2.75
CA ARG A 39 1.90 -25.45 -3.82
C ARG A 39 0.87 -26.44 -3.28
N GLU A 40 1.11 -27.02 -2.11
CA GLU A 40 0.21 -27.97 -1.46
C GLU A 40 -0.98 -27.23 -0.84
N GLU A 41 -0.76 -26.09 -0.19
CA GLU A 41 -1.82 -25.14 0.21
C GLU A 41 -2.60 -24.65 -1.01
N GLN A 42 -1.93 -24.25 -2.10
CA GLN A 42 -2.60 -23.85 -3.34
C GLN A 42 -3.42 -24.98 -3.95
N ARG A 43 -2.92 -26.23 -3.93
CA ARG A 43 -3.66 -27.40 -4.39
C ARG A 43 -4.88 -27.69 -3.52
N ASN A 44 -4.75 -27.54 -2.21
CA ASN A 44 -5.86 -27.74 -1.27
C ASN A 44 -6.95 -26.68 -1.49
N VAL A 45 -6.58 -25.41 -1.62
CA VAL A 45 -7.51 -24.32 -1.97
C VAL A 45 -8.17 -24.55 -3.33
N LEU A 46 -7.40 -24.99 -4.34
CA LEU A 46 -7.95 -25.26 -5.68
C LEU A 46 -8.88 -26.48 -5.68
N ALA A 47 -8.56 -27.53 -4.93
CA ALA A 47 -9.39 -28.72 -4.77
C ALA A 47 -10.68 -28.39 -4.02
N GLU A 48 -10.62 -27.53 -3.00
CA GLU A 48 -11.78 -27.02 -2.28
C GLU A 48 -12.69 -26.21 -3.20
N VAL A 49 -12.14 -25.27 -3.98
CA VAL A 49 -12.89 -24.51 -5.00
C VAL A 49 -13.49 -25.41 -6.08
N THR A 50 -12.76 -26.45 -6.51
CA THR A 50 -13.26 -27.41 -7.51
C THR A 50 -14.40 -28.27 -6.95
N ASN A 51 -14.34 -28.62 -5.66
CA ASN A 51 -15.40 -29.35 -4.97
C ASN A 51 -16.64 -28.47 -4.76
N ILE A 52 -16.47 -27.17 -4.47
CA ILE A 52 -17.54 -26.18 -4.41
C ILE A 52 -18.25 -26.05 -5.77
N LEU A 53 -17.51 -26.05 -6.88
CA LEU A 53 -18.07 -25.91 -8.23
C LEU A 53 -18.72 -27.19 -8.80
N SER A 54 -18.50 -28.36 -8.19
CA SER A 54 -18.96 -29.66 -8.73
C SER A 54 -20.18 -30.26 -8.02
N GLY A 55 -20.78 -29.53 -7.07
CA GLY A 55 -22.10 -29.74 -6.46
C GLY A 55 -22.75 -31.13 -6.55
N SER A 56 -22.88 -31.82 -5.40
CA SER A 56 -23.97 -32.78 -5.21
C SER A 56 -24.45 -32.82 -3.75
N GLY A 57 -25.73 -32.48 -3.52
CA GLY A 57 -26.56 -33.20 -2.54
C GLY A 57 -27.17 -32.43 -1.36
N LYS A 58 -28.11 -31.52 -1.63
CA LYS A 58 -29.42 -31.31 -0.95
C LYS A 58 -29.54 -31.81 0.51
N ALA A 59 -28.86 -31.12 1.42
CA ALA A 59 -29.23 -30.87 2.83
C ALA A 59 -28.17 -29.97 3.52
N GLY A 60 -26.96 -29.91 2.96
CA GLY A 60 -25.86 -29.04 3.38
C GLY A 60 -25.86 -27.63 2.76
N ASP A 61 -26.65 -27.39 1.71
CA ASP A 61 -26.63 -26.16 0.88
C ASP A 61 -26.75 -24.84 1.67
N GLU A 62 -27.60 -24.78 2.71
CA GLU A 62 -27.77 -23.52 3.47
C GLU A 62 -26.60 -23.23 4.40
N LYS A 63 -26.00 -24.27 4.98
CA LYS A 63 -24.85 -24.12 5.88
C LYS A 63 -23.58 -23.79 5.08
N ASP A 64 -23.41 -24.46 3.95
CA ASP A 64 -22.27 -24.25 3.05
C ASP A 64 -22.34 -22.83 2.44
N LYS A 65 -23.54 -22.38 2.04
CA LYS A 65 -23.77 -21.00 1.58
C LYS A 65 -23.46 -19.97 2.67
N ALA A 66 -23.91 -20.18 3.90
CA ALA A 66 -23.62 -19.26 5.00
C ALA A 66 -22.11 -19.19 5.32
N GLU A 67 -21.38 -20.30 5.21
CA GLU A 67 -19.93 -20.29 5.37
C GLU A 67 -19.21 -19.56 4.23
N ASP A 68 -19.67 -19.75 2.99
CA ASP A 68 -19.16 -19.04 1.82
C ASP A 68 -19.42 -17.51 1.94
N ASP A 69 -20.60 -17.11 2.42
CA ASP A 69 -20.95 -15.71 2.67
C ASP A 69 -20.03 -15.08 3.73
N LEU A 70 -19.74 -15.80 4.82
CA LEU A 70 -18.80 -15.33 5.86
C LEU A 70 -17.38 -15.14 5.32
N ARG A 71 -16.89 -16.10 4.53
CA ARG A 71 -15.57 -16.04 3.87
C ARG A 71 -15.51 -14.88 2.88
N PHE A 72 -16.60 -14.64 2.15
CA PHE A 72 -16.73 -13.51 1.25
C PHE A 72 -16.66 -12.18 2.00
N ILE A 73 -17.41 -12.01 3.10
CA ILE A 73 -17.39 -10.79 3.93
C ILE A 73 -16.00 -10.54 4.50
N GLN A 74 -15.33 -11.58 4.99
CA GLN A 74 -13.95 -11.47 5.46
C GLN A 74 -13.00 -11.05 4.32
N ALA A 75 -13.17 -11.60 3.11
CA ALA A 75 -12.40 -11.18 1.93
C ALA A 75 -12.69 -9.72 1.53
N ALA A 76 -13.93 -9.26 1.65
CA ALA A 76 -14.30 -7.86 1.43
C ALA A 76 -13.63 -6.93 2.46
N GLY A 77 -13.54 -7.34 3.73
CA GLY A 77 -12.78 -6.61 4.75
C GLY A 77 -11.28 -6.53 4.47
N LYS A 78 -10.70 -7.63 3.96
CA LYS A 78 -9.31 -7.63 3.47
C LYS A 78 -9.14 -6.66 2.30
N LYS A 79 -10.07 -6.71 1.33
CA LYS A 79 -10.10 -5.82 0.17
C LYS A 79 -10.13 -4.37 0.61
N PHE A 80 -11.03 -4.03 1.52
CA PHE A 80 -11.17 -2.69 2.06
C PHE A 80 -9.86 -2.12 2.61
N VAL A 81 -9.11 -2.89 3.40
CA VAL A 81 -7.78 -2.46 3.89
C VAL A 81 -6.76 -2.37 2.77
N ALA A 82 -6.82 -3.29 1.82
CA ALA A 82 -5.92 -3.33 0.68
C ALA A 82 -6.21 -2.24 -0.36
N THR A 83 -7.40 -1.64 -0.40
CA THR A 83 -7.78 -0.67 -1.44
C THR A 83 -8.23 0.68 -0.94
N PHE A 84 -8.75 0.81 0.28
CA PHE A 84 -9.40 2.03 0.80
C PHE A 84 -8.80 2.52 2.13
N MET A 85 -9.26 2.02 3.28
CA MET A 85 -8.85 2.53 4.59
C MET A 85 -8.25 1.47 5.49
N LEU A 86 -7.26 1.87 6.29
CA LEU A 86 -6.66 0.99 7.28
C LEU A 86 -7.61 0.67 8.44
N TRP A 87 -8.50 1.58 8.81
CA TRP A 87 -9.49 1.40 9.88
C TRP A 87 -10.81 2.08 9.50
N LEU A 88 -11.91 1.59 10.07
CA LEU A 88 -13.15 2.36 10.16
C LEU A 88 -12.93 3.59 11.06
N PRO A 89 -13.74 4.66 10.94
CA PRO A 89 -13.62 5.83 11.81
C PRO A 89 -13.79 5.41 13.28
N ALA A 90 -12.74 5.63 14.09
CA ALA A 90 -12.74 5.21 15.48
C ALA A 90 -13.86 5.91 16.28
N GLY A 91 -14.60 5.12 17.06
CA GLY A 91 -15.74 5.56 17.85
C GLY A 91 -17.02 5.75 17.05
N TRP A 92 -17.04 5.39 15.76
CA TRP A 92 -18.19 5.49 14.87
C TRP A 92 -18.42 4.21 14.06
N GLU A 93 -17.80 3.11 14.48
CA GLU A 93 -17.81 1.86 13.72
C GLU A 93 -19.23 1.33 13.56
N GLU A 94 -20.06 1.39 14.60
CA GLU A 94 -21.46 0.96 14.51
C GLU A 94 -22.30 1.90 13.63
N GLU A 95 -22.01 3.19 13.68
CA GLU A 95 -22.72 4.23 12.95
C GLU A 95 -22.46 4.12 11.44
N VAL A 96 -21.27 3.68 11.02
CA VAL A 96 -20.99 3.35 9.61
C VAL A 96 -21.96 2.31 9.08
N TRP A 97 -22.22 1.25 9.85
CA TRP A 97 -23.12 0.18 9.43
C TRP A 97 -24.61 0.55 9.52
N LYS A 98 -24.95 1.59 10.28
CA LYS A 98 -26.34 2.09 10.43
C LYS A 98 -26.66 3.26 9.50
N ALA A 99 -25.64 3.89 8.94
CA ALA A 99 -25.79 5.06 8.08
C ALA A 99 -26.44 4.66 6.75
N LYS A 100 -27.24 5.58 6.22
CA LYS A 100 -27.71 5.53 4.83
C LYS A 100 -26.74 6.32 3.97
N GLU A 101 -26.49 5.83 2.77
CA GLU A 101 -25.71 6.58 1.78
C GLU A 101 -26.39 7.92 1.48
N ASP A 102 -25.58 8.98 1.46
CA ASP A 102 -26.00 10.30 1.02
C ASP A 102 -25.49 10.52 -0.42
N GLU A 103 -26.41 10.66 -1.37
CA GLU A 103 -26.09 10.85 -2.80
C GLU A 103 -25.36 12.18 -3.04
N ASP A 104 -25.52 13.17 -2.16
CA ASP A 104 -24.85 14.47 -2.25
C ASP A 104 -23.44 14.44 -1.61
N PHE A 105 -23.02 13.31 -1.01
CA PHE A 105 -21.72 13.20 -0.39
C PHE A 105 -20.59 13.26 -1.42
N SER A 106 -19.71 14.25 -1.24
CA SER A 106 -18.45 14.32 -1.98
C SER A 106 -17.33 13.60 -1.24
N VAL A 107 -16.68 12.65 -1.92
CA VAL A 107 -15.46 11.98 -1.42
C VAL A 107 -14.36 12.99 -1.04
N LEU A 108 -14.37 14.19 -1.62
CA LEU A 108 -13.41 15.24 -1.28
C LEU A 108 -13.65 15.83 0.12
N ASP A 109 -14.87 15.75 0.62
CA ASP A 109 -15.27 16.28 1.92
C ASP A 109 -15.02 15.29 3.07
N ARG A 110 -14.56 14.07 2.77
CA ARG A 110 -14.25 13.00 3.74
C ARG A 110 -13.29 13.43 4.85
N SER A 111 -12.40 14.38 4.54
CA SER A 111 -11.41 14.96 5.46
C SER A 111 -11.69 16.43 5.79
N GLY A 112 -12.95 16.87 5.65
CA GLY A 112 -13.37 18.25 5.84
C GLY A 112 -12.92 18.86 7.18
N LYS A 113 -12.69 20.18 7.15
CA LYS A 113 -12.05 20.97 8.23
C LYS A 113 -12.73 20.86 9.61
N ASP A 114 -14.01 20.51 9.63
CA ASP A 114 -14.82 20.54 10.85
C ASP A 114 -14.93 19.18 11.54
N GLU A 115 -14.13 18.18 11.11
CA GLU A 115 -14.07 16.86 11.71
C GLU A 115 -15.45 16.16 11.87
N GLN A 116 -16.44 16.58 11.08
CA GLN A 116 -17.82 16.16 11.28
C GLN A 116 -17.91 14.63 11.17
N PRO A 117 -18.49 13.96 12.19
CA PRO A 117 -18.68 12.51 12.17
C PRO A 117 -19.37 12.04 10.88
N PHE A 118 -20.31 12.84 10.38
CA PHE A 118 -21.06 12.57 9.15
C PHE A 118 -20.15 12.28 7.94
N ASN A 119 -19.21 13.18 7.61
CA ASN A 119 -18.35 13.00 6.42
C ASN A 119 -17.40 11.80 6.58
N LYS A 120 -16.93 11.52 7.80
CA LYS A 120 -16.08 10.36 8.09
C LYS A 120 -16.87 9.06 7.89
N ILE A 121 -18.13 9.05 8.33
CA ILE A 121 -19.05 7.92 8.19
C ILE A 121 -19.41 7.70 6.72
N GLN A 122 -19.84 8.73 6.00
CA GLN A 122 -20.19 8.62 4.57
C GLN A 122 -18.98 8.20 3.73
N GLY A 123 -17.79 8.76 4.00
CA GLY A 123 -16.57 8.33 3.31
C GLY A 123 -16.22 6.87 3.56
N ALA A 124 -16.44 6.37 4.78
CA ALA A 124 -16.25 4.95 5.09
C ALA A 124 -17.29 4.07 4.40
N LEU A 125 -18.55 4.51 4.41
CA LEU A 125 -19.67 3.79 3.80
C LEU A 125 -19.51 3.69 2.28
N ALA A 126 -19.15 4.78 1.60
CA ALA A 126 -18.86 4.78 0.18
C ALA A 126 -17.70 3.83 -0.17
N ASP A 127 -16.62 3.84 0.62
CA ASP A 127 -15.48 2.93 0.46
C ASP A 127 -15.91 1.45 0.70
N ILE A 128 -16.86 1.19 1.60
CA ILE A 128 -17.44 -0.14 1.86
C ILE A 128 -18.29 -0.59 0.67
N TYR A 129 -19.19 0.26 0.16
CA TYR A 129 -19.99 -0.08 -1.02
C TYR A 129 -19.12 -0.32 -2.25
N ALA A 130 -17.99 0.39 -2.40
CA ALA A 130 -17.06 0.14 -3.50
C ALA A 130 -16.34 -1.22 -3.42
N VAL A 131 -16.29 -1.88 -2.25
CA VAL A 131 -15.72 -3.24 -2.11
C VAL A 131 -16.75 -4.35 -2.26
N ILE A 132 -18.02 -4.07 -1.96
CA ILE A 132 -19.13 -5.03 -1.95
C ILE A 132 -19.87 -4.98 -3.30
N PRO A 133 -20.07 -6.10 -4.01
CA PRO A 133 -20.88 -6.15 -5.23
C PRO A 133 -22.31 -5.67 -4.98
N GLU A 134 -22.91 -5.00 -5.97
CA GLU A 134 -24.28 -4.42 -5.89
C GLU A 134 -25.34 -5.42 -5.45
N GLU A 135 -25.22 -6.69 -5.86
CA GLU A 135 -26.14 -7.77 -5.45
C GLU A 135 -26.18 -8.01 -3.94
N TYR A 136 -25.14 -7.58 -3.22
CA TYR A 136 -25.06 -7.63 -1.77
C TYR A 136 -25.19 -6.24 -1.15
N GLN A 137 -25.76 -5.24 -1.83
CA GLN A 137 -25.97 -3.88 -1.30
C GLN A 137 -27.42 -3.59 -0.89
N ASP A 138 -28.41 -4.39 -1.35
CA ASP A 138 -29.82 -4.23 -1.01
C ASP A 138 -30.04 -4.37 0.50
N PRO A 139 -30.54 -3.36 1.24
CA PRO A 139 -30.75 -3.40 2.68
C PRO A 139 -31.50 -4.63 3.23
N GLU A 140 -32.38 -5.28 2.45
CA GLU A 140 -33.10 -6.50 2.84
C GLU A 140 -32.26 -7.78 2.65
N ASP A 141 -31.35 -7.83 1.68
CA ASP A 141 -30.31 -8.89 1.57
C ASP A 141 -29.10 -8.58 2.50
N PHE A 142 -28.84 -7.29 2.71
CA PHE A 142 -27.94 -6.68 3.69
C PHE A 142 -28.49 -6.77 5.14
N LYS A 143 -29.75 -7.16 5.34
CA LYS A 143 -30.25 -7.56 6.67
C LYS A 143 -29.56 -8.83 7.16
N GLY A 144 -28.87 -9.57 6.30
CA GLY A 144 -27.86 -10.53 6.71
C GLY A 144 -26.59 -9.86 7.27
N TRP A 145 -26.12 -8.77 6.67
CA TRP A 145 -24.84 -8.10 6.93
C TRP A 145 -24.79 -7.23 8.20
N ILE A 146 -25.88 -6.53 8.56
CA ILE A 146 -25.89 -5.47 9.61
C ILE A 146 -26.36 -5.91 11.02
N PRO A 147 -27.36 -6.81 11.24
CA PRO A 147 -27.92 -7.02 12.58
C PRO A 147 -27.38 -8.25 13.35
N ALA A 148 -26.74 -9.22 12.70
CA ALA A 148 -26.08 -10.29 13.43
C ALA A 148 -24.70 -9.78 13.87
N ALA A 149 -24.47 -9.68 15.19
CA ALA A 149 -23.21 -9.27 15.78
C ALA A 149 -21.96 -9.99 15.19
N SER A 150 -22.13 -11.08 14.44
CA SER A 150 -21.09 -11.88 13.78
C SER A 150 -20.49 -11.31 12.48
N HIS A 151 -21.18 -10.46 11.70
CA HIS A 151 -20.71 -10.10 10.34
C HIS A 151 -19.87 -8.82 10.29
N GLY A 152 -20.24 -7.76 11.03
CA GLY A 152 -19.33 -6.65 11.30
C GLY A 152 -18.02 -7.15 11.93
N LEU A 153 -18.10 -8.22 12.74
CA LEU A 153 -16.94 -8.95 13.23
C LEU A 153 -16.16 -9.66 12.12
N GLN A 154 -16.80 -10.32 11.14
CA GLN A 154 -16.08 -10.94 10.02
C GLN A 154 -15.39 -9.92 9.12
N PHE A 155 -16.07 -8.82 8.76
CA PHE A 155 -15.45 -7.76 7.96
C PHE A 155 -14.27 -7.17 8.72
N THR A 156 -14.46 -6.82 9.99
CA THR A 156 -13.39 -6.32 10.87
C THR A 156 -12.28 -7.36 11.06
N SER A 157 -12.61 -8.65 11.12
CA SER A 157 -11.63 -9.75 11.16
C SER A 157 -10.80 -9.77 9.88
N GLY A 158 -11.44 -9.68 8.71
CA GLY A 158 -10.76 -9.54 7.42
C GLY A 158 -9.84 -8.33 7.38
N MET A 159 -10.31 -7.18 7.87
CA MET A 159 -9.48 -5.98 7.99
C MET A 159 -8.26 -6.22 8.91
N ASN A 160 -8.46 -6.84 10.08
CA ASN A 160 -7.40 -7.19 11.02
C ASN A 160 -6.38 -8.17 10.42
N ASP A 161 -6.85 -9.19 9.70
CA ASP A 161 -6.02 -10.16 9.01
C ASP A 161 -5.14 -9.46 7.98
N GLN A 162 -5.73 -8.61 7.12
CA GLN A 162 -4.97 -7.90 6.09
C GLN A 162 -3.91 -6.97 6.68
N ARG A 163 -4.23 -6.27 7.78
CA ARG A 163 -3.24 -5.45 8.50
C ARG A 163 -2.11 -6.33 9.02
N SER A 164 -2.43 -7.41 9.73
CA SER A 164 -1.46 -8.29 10.38
C SER A 164 -0.56 -9.00 9.38
N PHE A 165 -1.11 -9.41 8.24
CA PHE A 165 -0.42 -10.17 7.22
C PHE A 165 0.78 -9.43 6.61
N THR A 166 0.60 -8.16 6.23
CA THR A 166 1.68 -7.33 5.67
C THR A 166 2.89 -7.30 6.62
N VAL A 167 2.64 -7.11 7.91
CA VAL A 167 3.70 -7.08 8.94
C VAL A 167 4.34 -8.44 9.13
N MET A 168 3.54 -9.50 9.21
CA MET A 168 4.09 -10.84 9.38
C MET A 168 5.07 -11.11 8.24
N ARG A 169 4.70 -10.90 6.98
CA ARG A 169 5.63 -11.11 5.86
C ARG A 169 6.89 -10.25 5.97
N LEU A 170 6.72 -8.94 6.16
CA LEU A 170 7.86 -8.02 6.13
C LEU A 170 8.83 -8.17 7.30
N ARG A 171 8.35 -8.60 8.48
CA ARG A 171 9.22 -8.93 9.63
C ARG A 171 10.00 -10.24 9.44
N HIS A 172 9.60 -11.11 8.50
CA HIS A 172 10.37 -12.30 8.11
C HIS A 172 11.45 -12.02 7.06
N HIS A 173 11.57 -10.77 6.59
CA HIS A 173 12.59 -10.34 5.63
C HIS A 173 13.53 -9.30 6.26
N PRO A 174 14.37 -9.71 7.24
CA PRO A 174 15.25 -8.79 7.96
C PRO A 174 16.34 -8.17 7.08
N ASP A 175 16.62 -8.79 5.94
CA ASP A 175 17.50 -8.31 4.88
C ASP A 175 17.02 -7.00 4.25
N LEU A 176 15.71 -6.73 4.23
CA LEU A 176 15.16 -5.46 3.76
C LEU A 176 15.49 -4.28 4.67
N TRP A 177 15.84 -4.55 5.92
CA TRP A 177 16.05 -3.56 6.98
C TRP A 177 17.50 -3.54 7.48
N ASP A 178 18.38 -4.28 6.81
CA ASP A 178 19.79 -4.46 7.17
C ASP A 178 19.98 -4.89 8.64
N CYS A 179 19.17 -5.85 9.07
CA CYS A 179 19.13 -6.32 10.46
C CYS A 179 18.99 -7.85 10.54
N THR A 180 18.85 -8.38 11.76
CA THR A 180 18.60 -9.80 12.01
C THR A 180 17.11 -10.08 12.25
N THR A 181 16.69 -11.34 12.05
CA THR A 181 15.31 -11.76 12.37
C THR A 181 14.97 -11.48 13.84
N ALA A 182 15.87 -11.76 14.77
CA ALA A 182 15.65 -11.52 16.20
C ALA A 182 15.35 -10.04 16.50
N GLN A 183 16.05 -9.14 15.82
CA GLN A 183 15.88 -7.69 15.97
C GLN A 183 14.49 -7.21 15.51
N LEU A 184 13.92 -7.82 14.46
CA LEU A 184 12.57 -7.47 13.99
C LEU A 184 11.46 -8.24 14.68
N SER A 185 11.70 -9.47 15.15
CA SER A 185 10.67 -10.27 15.80
C SER A 185 10.38 -9.81 17.23
N SER A 186 11.39 -9.34 17.97
CA SER A 186 11.23 -8.89 19.35
C SER A 186 10.70 -7.46 19.45
N GLN A 187 9.62 -7.24 20.21
CA GLN A 187 9.13 -5.91 20.55
C GLN A 187 10.23 -5.04 21.18
N GLN A 188 11.04 -5.60 22.07
CA GLN A 188 12.07 -4.85 22.77
C GLN A 188 13.20 -4.43 21.83
N GLU A 189 13.64 -5.33 20.94
CA GLU A 189 14.72 -5.05 19.99
C GLU A 189 14.30 -4.03 18.93
N ARG A 190 13.01 -4.01 18.54
CA ARG A 190 12.48 -3.01 17.60
C ARG A 190 12.63 -1.57 18.09
N ARG A 191 12.88 -1.32 19.39
CA ARG A 191 13.18 0.02 19.92
C ARG A 191 14.36 0.68 19.23
N GLN A 192 15.32 -0.08 18.71
CA GLN A 192 16.47 0.47 17.98
C GLN A 192 16.06 1.18 16.67
N PHE A 193 14.91 0.84 16.09
CA PHE A 193 14.41 1.44 14.86
C PHE A 193 13.55 2.69 15.09
N ARG A 194 13.39 3.14 16.35
CA ARG A 194 12.51 4.27 16.68
C ARG A 194 12.85 5.54 15.90
N ASP A 195 14.15 5.80 15.70
CA ASP A 195 14.62 7.01 15.00
C ASP A 195 14.22 6.95 13.52
N LEU A 196 14.23 5.76 12.92
CA LEU A 196 13.81 5.52 11.53
C LEU A 196 12.33 5.84 11.30
N ILE A 197 11.49 5.73 12.34
CA ILE A 197 10.03 5.94 12.26
C ILE A 197 9.56 7.28 12.83
N GLY A 198 10.50 8.21 13.03
CA GLY A 198 10.21 9.61 13.39
C GLY A 198 10.34 9.93 14.88
N TYR A 199 10.98 9.10 15.70
CA TYR A 199 11.21 9.42 17.11
C TYR A 199 12.01 10.73 17.26
N GLN A 200 11.51 11.63 18.11
CA GLN A 200 12.13 12.90 18.44
C GLN A 200 12.05 13.15 19.95
N VAL A 201 13.10 13.73 20.52
CA VAL A 201 13.13 14.17 21.92
C VAL A 201 12.66 15.63 21.99
N LYS A 202 11.75 15.95 22.93
CA LYS A 202 11.27 17.33 23.09
C LYS A 202 12.42 18.22 23.60
N SER A 203 12.77 19.25 22.83
CA SER A 203 13.90 20.15 23.14
C SER A 203 13.86 20.76 24.55
N LYS A 204 12.65 21.05 25.06
CA LYS A 204 12.44 21.63 26.40
C LYS A 204 12.29 20.61 27.52
N LYS A 205 12.15 19.32 27.18
CA LYS A 205 11.86 18.24 28.14
C LYS A 205 12.56 16.96 27.67
N PRO A 206 13.85 16.75 28.05
CA PRO A 206 14.68 15.65 27.53
C PRO A 206 14.13 14.25 27.81
N ASN A 207 13.27 14.11 28.83
CA ASN A 207 12.63 12.85 29.20
C ASN A 207 11.29 12.62 28.50
N GLU A 208 10.81 13.60 27.73
CA GLU A 208 9.61 13.45 26.90
C GLU A 208 10.02 13.29 25.43
N TYR A 209 9.32 12.41 24.73
CA TYR A 209 9.50 12.17 23.31
C TYR A 209 8.16 12.26 22.58
N TYR A 210 8.23 12.29 21.26
CA TYR A 210 7.09 12.14 20.36
C TYR A 210 7.57 11.46 19.08
N TYR A 211 6.63 11.02 18.25
CA TYR A 211 6.93 10.55 16.90
C TYR A 211 6.41 11.59 15.91
N ASP A 212 7.31 12.17 15.13
CA ASP A 212 6.97 13.13 14.10
C ASP A 212 6.33 12.42 12.91
N THR A 213 5.20 12.94 12.44
CA THR A 213 4.46 12.38 11.31
C THR A 213 5.18 12.61 9.97
N MET A 214 5.90 13.73 9.82
CA MET A 214 6.51 14.14 8.55
C MET A 214 8.02 14.06 8.55
N ASN A 215 8.69 14.15 9.70
CA ASN A 215 10.13 14.03 9.82
C ASN A 215 10.54 12.56 10.06
N VAL A 216 10.19 11.70 9.10
CA VAL A 216 10.36 10.24 9.21
C VAL A 216 11.36 9.73 8.17
N PRO A 217 12.55 9.24 8.59
CA PRO A 217 13.58 8.77 7.66
C PRO A 217 13.08 7.75 6.63
N VAL A 218 12.35 6.72 7.05
CA VAL A 218 11.91 5.64 6.13
C VAL A 218 10.89 6.08 5.09
N LEU A 219 10.28 7.26 5.27
CA LEU A 219 9.35 7.82 4.30
C LEU A 219 10.05 8.60 3.18
N HIS A 220 11.33 8.97 3.33
CA HIS A 220 12.02 9.85 2.39
C HIS A 220 12.98 9.10 1.49
N ALA A 221 13.08 9.54 0.23
CA ALA A 221 14.27 9.26 -0.56
C ALA A 221 15.47 10.08 -0.02
N ASP A 222 16.63 9.45 0.13
CA ASP A 222 17.91 10.08 0.52
C ASP A 222 17.83 11.03 1.71
N TYR A 223 17.19 10.60 2.81
CA TYR A 223 16.92 11.44 3.98
C TYR A 223 18.17 12.12 4.55
N GLN A 224 18.15 13.46 4.63
CA GLN A 224 19.26 14.30 5.11
C GLN A 224 19.01 14.86 6.52
N GLY A 225 18.25 14.14 7.36
CA GLY A 225 17.96 14.58 8.74
C GLY A 225 16.82 15.58 8.88
N LYS A 226 16.14 15.95 7.79
CA LYS A 226 14.98 16.86 7.81
C LYS A 226 13.95 16.49 6.76
N HIS A 227 12.70 16.84 7.04
CA HIS A 227 11.57 16.71 6.10
C HIS A 227 11.85 17.47 4.79
N ASP A 228 11.66 16.78 3.68
CA ASP A 228 11.70 17.34 2.33
C ASP A 228 10.41 16.95 1.59
N PRO A 229 9.52 17.92 1.30
CA PRO A 229 8.23 17.65 0.68
C PRO A 229 8.34 17.07 -0.73
N ARG A 230 9.51 17.16 -1.39
CA ARG A 230 9.74 16.56 -2.72
C ARG A 230 10.19 15.11 -2.65
N LYS A 231 10.66 14.66 -1.48
CA LYS A 231 11.24 13.33 -1.27
C LYS A 231 10.42 12.47 -0.32
N ILE A 232 9.51 13.05 0.45
CA ILE A 232 8.59 12.29 1.29
C ILE A 232 7.68 11.40 0.43
N PHE A 233 7.35 10.23 0.97
CA PHE A 233 6.64 9.15 0.30
C PHE A 233 7.38 8.50 -0.88
N LEU A 234 8.68 8.80 -1.05
CA LEU A 234 9.54 8.21 -2.08
C LEU A 234 10.63 7.30 -1.50
N GLY A 235 10.58 7.01 -0.20
CA GLY A 235 11.49 6.05 0.44
C GLY A 235 11.43 4.68 -0.25
N PRO A 236 12.57 4.02 -0.52
CA PRO A 236 12.61 2.78 -1.30
C PRO A 236 11.75 1.66 -0.69
N LEU A 237 11.67 1.61 0.64
CA LEU A 237 10.92 0.60 1.39
C LEU A 237 9.40 0.76 1.26
N LEU A 238 8.90 1.97 0.96
CA LEU A 238 7.49 2.17 0.66
C LEU A 238 7.07 1.37 -0.58
N PHE A 239 7.90 1.38 -1.61
CA PHE A 239 7.62 0.64 -2.83
C PHE A 239 7.60 -0.88 -2.60
N ILE A 240 8.46 -1.38 -1.71
CA ILE A 240 8.49 -2.80 -1.35
C ILE A 240 7.22 -3.20 -0.58
N VAL A 241 6.84 -2.39 0.41
CA VAL A 241 5.58 -2.59 1.17
C VAL A 241 4.38 -2.57 0.22
N HIS A 242 4.35 -1.61 -0.72
CA HIS A 242 3.29 -1.53 -1.72
C HIS A 242 3.23 -2.77 -2.61
N LEU A 243 4.37 -3.26 -3.11
CA LEU A 243 4.41 -4.47 -3.93
C LEU A 243 3.89 -5.70 -3.18
N ILE A 244 4.26 -5.87 -1.91
CA ILE A 244 3.79 -7.00 -1.11
C ILE A 244 2.28 -6.92 -0.89
N ASP A 245 1.77 -5.72 -0.57
CA ASP A 245 0.33 -5.47 -0.45
C ASP A 245 -0.40 -5.75 -1.78
N PHE A 246 0.16 -5.32 -2.91
CA PHE A 246 -0.46 -5.44 -4.23
C PHE A 246 -0.39 -6.86 -4.81
N LEU A 247 0.72 -7.58 -4.65
CA LEU A 247 0.90 -8.94 -5.18
C LEU A 247 -0.01 -9.95 -4.47
N GLU A 248 -0.24 -9.77 -3.17
CA GLU A 248 -1.20 -10.60 -2.43
C GLU A 248 -2.63 -10.33 -2.92
N PHE A 249 -2.96 -9.05 -3.11
CA PHE A 249 -4.28 -8.61 -3.52
C PHE A 249 -4.69 -9.22 -4.88
N ASN A 250 -3.82 -9.16 -5.90
CA ASN A 250 -4.15 -9.69 -7.22
C ASN A 250 -4.28 -11.23 -7.25
N PHE A 251 -3.56 -11.93 -6.37
CA PHE A 251 -3.67 -13.39 -6.28
C PHE A 251 -5.03 -13.80 -5.70
N LEU A 252 -5.48 -13.14 -4.63
CA LEU A 252 -6.77 -13.44 -3.98
C LEU A 252 -7.97 -13.19 -4.93
N PHE A 253 -7.89 -12.15 -5.76
CA PHE A 253 -8.95 -11.74 -6.69
C PHE A 253 -9.07 -12.62 -7.93
N THR A 254 -7.93 -13.08 -8.46
CA THR A 254 -7.92 -14.07 -9.55
C THR A 254 -8.68 -15.33 -9.15
N VAL A 255 -8.60 -15.72 -7.87
CA VAL A 255 -9.28 -16.89 -7.31
C VAL A 255 -10.76 -16.62 -7.02
N LEU A 256 -11.10 -15.44 -6.49
CA LEU A 256 -12.46 -15.13 -6.04
C LEU A 256 -13.38 -14.49 -7.11
N LYS A 257 -12.88 -14.20 -8.33
CA LYS A 257 -13.65 -13.58 -9.44
C LYS A 257 -14.36 -12.25 -9.10
N ILE A 258 -13.99 -11.60 -7.99
CA ILE A 258 -14.63 -10.35 -7.55
C ILE A 258 -14.22 -9.23 -8.50
N HIS A 259 -15.04 -8.95 -9.52
CA HIS A 259 -14.87 -7.77 -10.36
C HIS A 259 -15.49 -6.58 -9.64
N ALA A 260 -14.66 -5.62 -9.21
CA ALA A 260 -15.17 -4.28 -8.92
C ALA A 260 -14.47 -3.31 -9.86
N ALA A 261 -15.25 -2.70 -10.75
CA ALA A 261 -14.90 -1.41 -11.32
C ALA A 261 -14.95 -0.43 -10.15
N ILE A 262 -13.79 0.02 -9.68
CA ILE A 262 -13.72 1.01 -8.59
C ILE A 262 -14.24 2.33 -9.17
N THR A 263 -15.44 2.74 -8.78
CA THR A 263 -16.08 4.04 -9.11
C THR A 263 -15.50 5.21 -8.32
N LEU A 264 -14.26 5.09 -7.83
CA LEU A 264 -13.55 6.26 -7.29
C LEU A 264 -13.07 7.11 -8.45
N GLY A 265 -13.28 8.42 -8.37
CA GLY A 265 -12.54 9.36 -9.20
C GLY A 265 -11.03 9.08 -9.09
N PRO A 266 -10.27 9.12 -10.19
CA PRO A 266 -8.91 8.57 -10.21
C PRO A 266 -8.00 9.25 -9.17
N VAL A 267 -8.22 10.55 -8.89
CA VAL A 267 -7.52 11.33 -7.84
C VAL A 267 -7.62 10.67 -6.46
N ALA A 268 -8.82 10.24 -6.06
CA ALA A 268 -9.05 9.59 -4.77
C ALA A 268 -8.40 8.20 -4.74
N ALA A 269 -8.53 7.43 -5.83
CA ALA A 269 -7.95 6.09 -5.94
C ALA A 269 -6.41 6.12 -5.79
N ALA A 270 -5.73 7.07 -6.44
CA ALA A 270 -4.28 7.17 -6.32
C ALA A 270 -3.85 7.67 -4.94
N ALA A 271 -4.49 8.71 -4.41
CA ALA A 271 -4.19 9.22 -3.07
C ALA A 271 -4.30 8.10 -2.02
N ILE A 272 -5.36 7.31 -2.09
CA ILE A 272 -5.59 6.17 -1.21
C ILE A 272 -4.50 5.09 -1.36
N LYS A 273 -4.08 4.76 -2.60
CA LYS A 273 -3.01 3.78 -2.86
C LYS A 273 -1.66 4.22 -2.25
N ALA A 274 -1.28 5.48 -2.42
CA ALA A 274 -0.04 6.02 -1.88
C ALA A 274 -0.07 6.22 -0.36
N ASN A 275 -1.26 6.46 0.20
CA ASN A 275 -1.43 6.86 1.60
C ASN A 275 -1.34 5.72 2.64
N ARG A 276 -1.78 4.51 2.30
CA ARG A 276 -1.85 3.39 3.27
C ARG A 276 -0.48 2.79 3.63
N VAL A 277 0.50 3.01 2.78
CA VAL A 277 1.82 2.38 2.86
C VAL A 277 2.70 3.02 3.94
N PRO A 278 2.78 4.37 4.08
CA PRO A 278 3.57 5.02 5.13
C PRO A 278 3.27 4.58 6.57
N PRO A 279 1.99 4.52 7.03
CA PRO A 279 1.69 4.07 8.39
C PRO A 279 2.09 2.60 8.60
N LYS A 280 1.84 1.71 7.61
CA LYS A 280 2.25 0.30 7.67
C LYS A 280 3.76 0.16 7.77
N LEU A 281 4.50 0.90 6.94
CA LEU A 281 5.97 0.92 6.94
C LEU A 281 6.52 1.27 8.33
N ARG A 282 5.99 2.34 8.94
CA ARG A 282 6.39 2.75 10.28
C ARG A 282 6.00 1.72 11.34
N TRP A 283 4.82 1.10 11.23
CA TRP A 283 4.39 0.08 12.19
C TRP A 283 5.22 -1.22 12.13
N ILE A 284 5.69 -1.65 10.96
CA ILE A 284 6.57 -2.82 10.83
C ILE A 284 7.78 -2.70 11.76
N LEU A 285 8.36 -1.51 11.81
CA LEU A 285 9.54 -1.18 12.62
C LEU A 285 9.19 -0.72 14.04
N SER A 286 7.92 -0.43 14.33
CA SER A 286 7.52 0.03 15.66
C SER A 286 7.52 -1.10 16.69
N VAL A 287 7.55 -0.71 17.95
CA VAL A 287 7.43 -1.63 19.09
C VAL A 287 6.03 -2.22 19.22
N ASP A 288 5.02 -1.67 18.54
CA ASP A 288 3.65 -2.14 18.68
C ASP A 288 3.47 -3.53 18.03
N GLU A 289 2.89 -4.45 18.78
CA GLU A 289 2.61 -5.81 18.29
C GLU A 289 1.38 -5.84 17.39
N THR A 290 0.39 -5.01 17.69
CA THR A 290 -0.90 -4.94 16.99
C THR A 290 -1.06 -3.57 16.32
N PHE A 291 -1.60 -3.55 15.09
CA PHE A 291 -1.86 -2.30 14.37
C PHE A 291 -3.21 -1.70 14.73
N LEU A 292 -3.31 -1.21 15.96
CA LEU A 292 -4.48 -0.49 16.46
C LEU A 292 -4.45 0.97 15.98
N PRO A 293 -5.59 1.69 15.99
CA PRO A 293 -5.64 3.11 15.65
C PRO A 293 -4.64 3.98 16.42
N THR A 294 -4.34 3.60 17.66
CA THR A 294 -3.27 4.17 18.49
C THR A 294 -2.36 3.04 18.99
N GLY A 295 -1.05 3.20 18.82
CA GLY A 295 -0.06 2.22 19.27
C GLY A 295 -0.09 2.05 20.78
N SER A 296 -0.22 0.81 21.26
CA SER A 296 -0.33 0.51 22.70
C SER A 296 0.95 0.78 23.48
N VAL A 297 2.12 0.76 22.81
CA VAL A 297 3.43 0.98 23.46
C VAL A 297 4.09 2.25 22.92
N SER A 298 4.03 2.49 21.61
CA SER A 298 4.62 3.68 21.01
C SER A 298 3.81 4.96 21.25
N ALA A 299 2.51 4.81 21.57
CA ALA A 299 1.51 5.88 21.62
C ALA A 299 1.36 6.66 20.30
N ILE A 300 1.82 6.10 19.17
CA ILE A 300 1.65 6.72 17.85
C ILE A 300 0.18 6.64 17.45
N GLU A 301 -0.40 7.77 17.06
CA GLU A 301 -1.79 7.86 16.57
C GLU A 301 -1.86 7.46 15.09
N TRP A 302 -1.66 6.16 14.81
CA TRP A 302 -1.59 5.61 13.45
C TRP A 302 -2.75 6.00 12.54
N GLN A 303 -3.98 6.04 13.06
CA GLN A 303 -5.13 6.45 12.27
C GLN A 303 -5.12 7.96 11.97
N ALA A 304 -4.63 8.79 12.90
CA ALA A 304 -4.47 10.22 12.68
C ALA A 304 -3.40 10.47 11.61
N ASP A 305 -2.25 9.79 11.70
CA ASP A 305 -1.19 9.85 10.70
C ASP A 305 -1.69 9.43 9.30
N PHE A 306 -2.44 8.33 9.21
CA PHE A 306 -3.08 7.89 7.97
C PHE A 306 -4.02 8.97 7.38
N LYS A 307 -4.88 9.57 8.21
CA LYS A 307 -5.82 10.62 7.75
C LYS A 307 -5.08 11.86 7.29
N PHE A 308 -4.04 12.26 8.02
CA PHE A 308 -3.22 13.41 7.72
C PHE A 308 -2.48 13.25 6.38
N TYR A 309 -1.84 12.11 6.16
CA TYR A 309 -1.21 11.79 4.89
C TYR A 309 -2.23 11.77 3.74
N LEU A 310 -3.43 11.20 3.95
CA LEU A 310 -4.51 11.19 2.94
C LEU A 310 -4.86 12.61 2.55
N GLN A 311 -5.08 13.47 3.54
CA GLN A 311 -5.44 14.85 3.35
C GLN A 311 -4.35 15.61 2.56
N ILE A 312 -3.08 15.45 2.92
CA ILE A 312 -1.96 16.09 2.19
C ILE A 312 -1.94 15.66 0.72
N LEU A 313 -2.08 14.37 0.45
CA LEU A 313 -2.04 13.82 -0.90
C LEU A 313 -3.25 14.29 -1.72
N THR A 314 -4.46 14.19 -1.17
CA THR A 314 -5.69 14.63 -1.83
C THR A 314 -5.71 16.13 -2.07
N GLU A 315 -5.45 16.96 -1.06
CA GLU A 315 -5.37 18.41 -1.24
C GLU A 315 -4.24 18.82 -2.19
N GLY A 316 -3.13 18.10 -2.15
CA GLY A 316 -1.99 18.30 -3.03
C GLY A 316 -2.31 18.04 -4.48
N LEU A 317 -3.00 16.94 -4.78
CA LEU A 317 -3.52 16.63 -6.12
C LEU A 317 -4.52 17.68 -6.59
N LEU A 318 -5.52 18.02 -5.77
CA LEU A 318 -6.54 19.01 -6.11
C LEU A 318 -5.94 20.38 -6.43
N LYS A 319 -4.96 20.82 -5.63
CA LYS A 319 -4.25 22.09 -5.82
C LYS A 319 -3.09 21.98 -6.81
N LYS A 320 -2.91 20.83 -7.49
CA LYS A 320 -1.82 20.55 -8.44
C LYS A 320 -0.44 20.93 -7.90
N LYS A 321 -0.17 20.64 -6.61
CA LYS A 321 1.11 20.97 -5.97
C LYS A 321 2.24 20.18 -6.64
N PRO A 322 3.30 20.85 -7.18
CA PRO A 322 4.34 20.16 -7.94
C PRO A 322 5.01 19.01 -7.19
N SER A 323 5.26 19.16 -5.89
CA SER A 323 5.87 18.12 -5.07
C SER A 323 4.99 16.87 -4.94
N ILE A 324 3.68 17.05 -4.85
CA ILE A 324 2.71 15.95 -4.73
C ILE A 324 2.50 15.27 -6.09
N LEU A 325 2.37 16.05 -7.17
CA LEU A 325 2.31 15.51 -8.53
C LEU A 325 3.55 14.66 -8.84
N ASN A 326 4.75 15.13 -8.45
CA ASN A 326 5.97 14.36 -8.61
C ASN A 326 5.92 13.01 -7.86
N ILE A 327 5.35 12.98 -6.65
CA ILE A 327 5.18 11.72 -5.91
C ILE A 327 4.35 10.74 -6.73
N PHE A 328 3.20 11.18 -7.26
CA PHE A 328 2.36 10.32 -8.10
C PHE A 328 3.07 9.87 -9.37
N ARG A 329 3.77 10.76 -10.09
CA ARG A 329 4.56 10.37 -11.28
C ARG A 329 5.58 9.28 -10.97
N VAL A 330 6.30 9.39 -9.86
CA VAL A 330 7.30 8.39 -9.48
C VAL A 330 6.65 7.05 -9.16
N TRP A 331 5.51 7.06 -8.46
CA TRP A 331 4.74 5.84 -8.17
C TRP A 331 4.16 5.21 -9.44
N ASP A 332 3.57 6.02 -10.32
CA ASP A 332 2.97 5.57 -11.58
C ASP A 332 4.04 5.01 -12.52
N ASN A 333 5.18 5.70 -12.70
CA ASN A 333 6.29 5.18 -13.49
C ASN A 333 6.83 3.85 -12.95
N LYS A 334 6.73 3.60 -11.65
CA LYS A 334 7.26 2.38 -11.02
C LYS A 334 6.31 1.19 -11.12
N PHE A 335 5.00 1.43 -11.01
CA PHE A 335 4.00 0.36 -10.92
C PHE A 335 3.07 0.27 -12.13
N TYR A 336 2.93 1.37 -12.87
CA TYR A 336 2.02 1.55 -14.00
C TYR A 336 2.72 2.27 -15.18
N PRO A 337 3.91 1.83 -15.64
CA PRO A 337 4.74 2.57 -16.60
C PRO A 337 4.11 2.81 -17.99
N ASN A 338 2.93 2.25 -18.25
CA ASN A 338 2.23 2.36 -19.53
C ASN A 338 0.74 2.72 -19.37
N SER A 339 0.34 3.28 -18.21
CA SER A 339 -1.05 3.72 -18.06
C SER A 339 -1.22 5.12 -18.65
N ASP A 340 -2.07 5.25 -19.66
CA ASP A 340 -2.52 6.54 -20.21
C ASP A 340 -3.30 7.38 -19.17
N GLU A 341 -3.63 6.78 -18.02
CA GLU A 341 -4.42 7.35 -16.92
C GLU A 341 -3.56 8.00 -15.81
N SER A 342 -2.29 8.36 -16.08
CA SER A 342 -1.45 9.04 -15.09
C SER A 342 -2.09 10.32 -14.57
N LEU A 343 -2.35 10.36 -13.27
CA LEU A 343 -3.06 11.46 -12.60
C LEU A 343 -2.24 12.72 -12.46
N ALA A 344 -0.93 12.60 -12.61
CA ALA A 344 -0.02 13.73 -12.61
C ALA A 344 0.21 14.29 -14.02
N GLY A 345 -0.65 13.91 -14.98
CA GLY A 345 -0.39 14.02 -16.41
C GLY A 345 0.55 12.89 -16.82
N GLY A 346 0.28 12.26 -17.97
CA GLY A 346 1.31 11.48 -18.63
C GLY A 346 2.58 12.32 -18.68
N VAL A 347 3.74 11.68 -18.48
CA VAL A 347 4.95 12.26 -19.07
C VAL A 347 4.68 12.13 -20.57
N ASP A 348 3.98 13.11 -21.14
CA ASP A 348 3.97 13.23 -22.57
C ASP A 348 5.46 13.27 -22.92
N SER A 349 5.89 12.37 -23.79
CA SER A 349 7.16 12.48 -24.50
C SER A 349 7.34 13.84 -25.20
N ASN A 350 6.32 14.69 -25.15
CA ASN A 350 6.39 16.10 -25.49
C ASN A 350 7.07 17.00 -24.45
N ASP A 351 7.24 16.71 -23.15
CA ASP A 351 7.89 17.72 -22.28
C ASP A 351 9.37 17.94 -22.68
N GLU A 352 10.08 16.88 -23.06
CA GLU A 352 11.45 16.98 -23.61
C GLU A 352 11.44 17.49 -25.06
N ALA A 353 10.43 17.10 -25.87
CA ALA A 353 10.32 17.57 -27.25
C ALA A 353 9.83 19.03 -27.36
N GLU A 354 9.03 19.51 -26.42
CA GLU A 354 8.52 20.88 -26.28
C GLU A 354 9.64 21.77 -25.73
N GLN A 355 10.40 21.30 -24.73
CA GLN A 355 11.64 21.97 -24.32
C GLN A 355 12.66 22.05 -25.45
N GLY A 356 12.80 20.98 -26.25
CA GLY A 356 13.63 20.98 -27.45
C GLY A 356 13.12 21.93 -28.54
N ARG A 357 11.80 21.98 -28.77
CA ARG A 357 11.16 22.91 -29.71
C ARG A 357 11.31 24.37 -29.26
N GLN A 358 11.13 24.64 -27.96
CA GLN A 358 11.25 25.98 -27.38
C GLN A 358 12.70 26.47 -27.43
N ALA A 359 13.66 25.61 -27.08
CA ALA A 359 15.09 25.91 -27.18
C ALA A 359 15.52 26.19 -28.63
N ALA A 360 15.04 25.39 -29.59
CA ALA A 360 15.31 25.63 -31.02
C ALA A 360 14.66 26.94 -31.52
N LEU A 361 13.48 27.30 -31.02
CA LEU A 361 12.81 28.55 -31.37
C LEU A 361 13.56 29.77 -30.79
N GLU A 362 14.07 29.66 -29.56
CA GLU A 362 14.89 30.68 -28.92
C GLU A 362 16.24 30.87 -29.60
N GLU A 363 16.88 29.79 -30.08
CA GLU A 363 18.12 29.84 -30.85
C GLU A 363 17.92 30.52 -32.21
N MET A 364 16.85 30.18 -32.95
CA MET A 364 16.53 30.85 -34.22
C MET A 364 16.23 32.34 -34.05
N ASN A 365 15.46 32.72 -33.01
CA ASN A 365 15.16 34.14 -32.74
C ASN A 365 16.40 34.93 -32.26
N ALA A 366 17.37 34.25 -31.65
CA ALA A 366 18.64 34.86 -31.26
C ALA A 366 19.58 35.08 -32.46
N GLU A 367 19.53 34.22 -33.48
CA GLU A 367 20.26 34.42 -34.73
C GLU A 367 19.67 35.55 -35.59
N GLU A 368 18.33 35.66 -35.65
CA GLU A 368 17.64 36.70 -36.43
C GLU A 368 17.83 38.12 -35.85
N SER A 369 18.13 38.24 -34.56
CA SER A 369 18.42 39.53 -33.88
C SER A 369 19.90 39.94 -33.91
N ALA A 370 20.80 39.07 -34.38
CA ALA A 370 22.22 39.38 -34.51
C ALA A 370 22.57 40.00 -35.89
N ASP A 371 21.78 39.70 -36.93
CA ASP A 371 22.08 40.14 -38.31
C ASP A 371 21.54 41.55 -38.63
N ASP A 372 20.60 42.08 -37.85
CA ASP A 372 20.00 43.42 -38.05
C ASP A 372 20.81 44.56 -37.38
N SER A 373 22.05 44.27 -36.96
CA SER A 373 22.94 45.24 -36.29
C SER A 373 24.18 45.64 -37.12
N ASN A 374 24.24 45.27 -38.41
CA ASN A 374 25.36 45.58 -39.32
C ASN A 374 24.91 46.14 -40.68
N GLU A 375 23.94 47.06 -40.71
CA GLU A 375 23.81 48.02 -41.82
C GLU A 375 23.86 49.47 -41.27
N ASP A 376 25.08 49.99 -41.18
CA ASP A 376 25.42 51.42 -41.18
C ASP A 376 26.42 51.68 -42.33
#